data_AF-A0A4R8FXX8-F1
#
_entry.id   AF-A0A4R8FXX8-F1
#
_cell.length_a   1.000
_cell.length_b   1.000
_cell.length_c   1.000
_cell.angle_alpha   90.00
_cell.angle_beta   90.00
_cell.angle_gamma   90.00
#
_symmetry.space_group_name_H-M   'P 1'
#
loop_
_entity.id
_entity.type
_entity.pdbx_description
1 polymer ?
#
loop_
_entity_poly.entity_id
_entity_poly.type
_entity_poly.pdbx_seq_one_letter_code
_entity_poly.pdbx_strand_id
1 'polypeptide(L)'
;MNWGDVKDAVAKYAPLAGAALGGPSGAAVGSILASVLGVEATPEAVQRAIQTDPEAAIKLRQVEAQVEESLIDARGKVITAEAQGESWLQRNWRPLLMIWFGALVGAHWLGFTPDNLDVGTVGRLLDIVQLGIGGYVFGRSAEKITRTVSGTGLLDRVRGH
;
A
#
# COMPACT_ATOMS: atom_id res chain seq x y z
N MET A 1 8.12 -32.51 26.58
CA MET A 1 8.71 -31.20 26.21
C MET A 1 7.63 -30.45 25.43
N ASN A 2 7.56 -29.13 25.52
CA ASN A 2 6.53 -28.35 24.81
C ASN A 2 7.17 -27.59 23.64
N TRP A 3 6.37 -27.20 22.65
CA TRP A 3 6.84 -26.40 21.51
C TRP A 3 7.50 -25.07 21.92
N GLY A 4 7.14 -24.53 23.08
CA GLY A 4 7.78 -23.37 23.67
C GLY A 4 9.25 -23.59 24.08
N ASP A 5 9.68 -24.84 24.32
CA ASP A 5 11.07 -25.17 24.69
C ASP A 5 11.99 -25.24 23.46
N VAL A 6 11.39 -25.52 22.28
CA VAL A 6 12.09 -25.65 20.99
C VAL A 6 12.22 -24.30 20.29
N LYS A 7 11.38 -23.33 20.67
CA LYS A 7 11.30 -22.02 20.02
C LYS A 7 12.63 -21.28 20.00
N ASP A 8 13.43 -21.35 21.06
CA ASP A 8 14.68 -20.57 21.17
C ASP A 8 15.78 -21.15 20.26
N ALA A 9 15.80 -22.48 20.11
CA ALA A 9 16.70 -23.17 19.18
C ALA A 9 16.35 -22.85 17.72
N VAL A 10 15.06 -22.79 17.40
CA VAL A 10 14.57 -22.39 16.07
C VAL A 10 14.81 -20.90 15.82
N ALA A 11 14.50 -20.03 16.79
CA ALA A 11 14.60 -18.57 16.67
C ALA A 11 16.02 -18.08 16.36
N LYS A 12 17.06 -18.84 16.76
CA LYS A 12 18.45 -18.55 16.42
C LYS A 12 18.72 -18.53 14.90
N TYR A 13 18.01 -19.35 14.14
CA TYR A 13 18.19 -19.50 12.70
C TYR A 13 17.00 -18.95 11.91
N ALA A 14 15.79 -19.08 12.45
CA ALA A 14 14.52 -18.64 11.88
C ALA A 14 13.69 -17.87 12.94
N PRO A 15 13.97 -16.58 13.15
CA PRO A 15 13.29 -15.76 14.15
C PRO A 15 11.76 -15.73 14.05
N LEU A 16 11.20 -15.55 12.86
CA LEU A 16 9.75 -15.51 12.63
C LEU A 16 9.13 -16.89 12.89
N ALA A 17 9.76 -17.96 12.41
CA ALA A 17 9.29 -19.32 12.69
C ALA A 17 9.36 -19.66 14.19
N GLY A 18 10.41 -19.24 14.89
CA GLY A 18 10.55 -19.41 16.35
C GLY A 18 9.52 -18.60 17.14
N ALA A 19 9.23 -17.36 16.73
CA ALA A 19 8.16 -16.56 17.33
C ALA A 19 6.78 -17.22 17.15
N ALA A 20 6.51 -17.77 15.95
CA ALA A 20 5.26 -18.46 15.66
C ALA A 20 5.11 -19.78 16.44
N LEU A 21 6.22 -20.51 16.64
CA LEU A 21 6.31 -21.69 17.51
C LEU A 21 5.96 -21.41 18.98
N GLY A 22 6.34 -20.22 19.47
CA GLY A 22 6.04 -19.78 20.84
C GLY A 22 4.61 -19.26 21.04
N GLY A 23 3.83 -19.12 19.97
CA GLY A 23 2.46 -18.62 20.00
C GLY A 23 1.40 -19.70 20.31
N PRO A 24 0.12 -19.32 20.43
CA PRO A 24 -0.99 -20.24 20.69
C PRO A 24 -1.17 -21.31 19.60
N SER A 25 -0.61 -21.09 18.41
CA SER A 25 -0.61 -22.03 17.28
C SER A 25 0.70 -22.80 17.10
N GLY A 26 1.54 -22.85 18.14
CA GLY A 26 2.87 -23.44 18.08
C GLY A 26 2.93 -24.90 17.59
N ALA A 27 1.90 -25.71 17.86
CA ALA A 27 1.82 -27.08 17.37
C ALA A 27 1.66 -27.20 15.85
N ALA A 28 0.94 -26.26 15.23
CA ALA A 28 0.78 -26.23 13.77
C ALA A 28 2.08 -25.80 13.07
N VAL A 29 2.82 -24.87 13.66
CA VAL A 29 4.14 -24.48 13.16
C VAL A 29 5.15 -25.60 13.39
N GLY A 30 5.08 -26.26 14.53
CA GLY A 30 5.90 -27.41 14.87
C GLY A 30 5.77 -28.57 13.89
N SER A 31 4.56 -28.86 13.39
CA SER A 31 4.35 -29.91 12.39
C SER A 31 4.91 -29.54 11.01
N ILE A 32 4.85 -28.27 10.63
CA ILE A 32 5.46 -27.77 9.38
C ILE A 32 6.99 -27.84 9.47
N LEU A 33 7.56 -27.46 10.61
CA LEU A 33 9.01 -27.56 10.81
C LEU A 33 9.48 -29.02 10.83
N ALA A 34 8.71 -29.91 11.44
CA ALA A 34 9.00 -31.34 11.42
C ALA A 34 8.97 -31.92 9.99
N SER A 35 8.00 -31.53 9.16
CA SER A 35 7.93 -32.00 7.77
C SER A 35 9.09 -31.49 6.92
N VAL A 36 9.52 -30.24 7.12
CA VAL A 36 10.69 -29.67 6.44
C VAL A 36 11.99 -30.33 6.89
N LEU A 37 12.12 -30.63 8.18
CA LEU A 37 13.29 -31.32 8.74
C LEU A 37 13.28 -32.83 8.49
N GLY A 38 12.18 -33.39 7.99
CA GLY A 38 12.03 -34.82 7.71
C GLY A 38 11.95 -35.68 8.97
N VAL A 39 11.45 -35.12 10.08
CA VAL A 39 11.36 -35.81 11.38
C VAL A 39 9.92 -35.90 11.87
N GLU A 40 9.70 -36.68 12.93
CA GLU A 40 8.40 -36.75 13.57
C GLU A 40 7.95 -35.38 14.09
N ALA A 41 6.64 -35.12 14.04
CA ALA A 41 6.03 -33.88 14.51
C ALA A 41 5.96 -33.79 16.05
N THR A 42 7.10 -34.02 16.70
CA THR A 42 7.29 -33.91 18.14
C THR A 42 8.35 -32.85 18.45
N PRO A 43 8.17 -32.06 19.52
CA PRO A 43 9.16 -31.06 19.94
C PRO A 43 10.56 -31.66 20.11
N GLU A 44 10.64 -32.86 20.66
CA GLU A 44 11.88 -33.57 20.94
C GLU A 44 12.62 -33.97 19.65
N ALA A 45 11.90 -34.48 18.64
CA ALA A 45 12.49 -34.87 17.37
C ALA A 45 13.00 -33.66 16.58
N VAL A 46 12.24 -32.56 16.56
CA VAL A 46 12.65 -31.31 15.93
C VAL A 46 13.88 -30.72 16.64
N GLN A 47 13.89 -30.67 17.96
CA GLN A 47 15.03 -30.18 18.73
C GLN A 47 16.29 -31.01 18.49
N ARG A 48 16.15 -32.34 18.45
CA ARG A 48 17.25 -33.24 18.14
C ARG A 48 17.77 -33.01 16.72
N ALA A 49 16.88 -32.90 15.74
CA ALA A 49 17.25 -32.64 14.35
C ALA A 49 18.09 -31.37 14.21
N ILE A 50 17.72 -30.28 14.91
CA ILE A 50 18.47 -29.01 14.90
C ILE A 50 19.88 -29.17 15.48
N GLN A 51 20.07 -30.08 16.44
CA GLN A 51 21.37 -30.32 17.07
C GLN A 51 22.25 -31.30 16.29
N THR A 52 21.64 -32.28 15.60
CA THR A 52 22.38 -33.37 14.94
C THR A 52 22.60 -33.14 13.45
N ASP A 53 21.69 -32.43 12.78
CA ASP A 53 21.77 -32.19 11.34
C ASP A 53 22.37 -30.79 11.08
N PRO A 54 23.59 -30.69 10.52
CA PRO A 54 24.16 -29.39 10.14
C PRO A 54 23.35 -28.69 9.03
N GLU A 55 22.56 -29.41 8.23
CA GLU A 55 21.67 -28.83 7.23
C GLU A 55 20.38 -28.25 7.83
N ALA A 56 20.04 -28.60 9.08
CA ALA A 56 18.84 -28.07 9.73
C ALA A 56 18.85 -26.54 9.80
N ALA A 57 20.01 -25.92 10.03
CA ALA A 57 20.14 -24.46 10.02
C ALA A 57 19.80 -23.84 8.64
N ILE A 58 20.19 -24.51 7.55
CA ILE A 58 19.90 -24.07 6.18
C ILE A 58 18.41 -24.23 5.88
N LYS A 59 17.83 -25.38 6.22
CA LYS A 59 16.39 -25.66 6.06
C LYS A 59 15.53 -24.67 6.86
N LEU A 60 15.91 -24.37 8.10
CA LEU A 60 15.21 -23.36 8.92
C LEU A 60 15.30 -21.96 8.31
N ARG A 61 16.47 -21.56 7.81
CA ARG A 61 16.64 -20.30 7.08
C ARG A 61 15.79 -20.20 5.82
N GLN A 62 15.61 -21.31 5.10
CA GLN A 62 14.71 -21.35 3.94
C GLN A 62 13.24 -21.18 4.33
N VAL A 63 12.81 -21.79 5.44
CA VAL A 63 11.46 -21.59 5.99
C VAL A 63 11.27 -20.12 6.39
N GLU A 64 12.24 -19.52 7.05
CA GLU A 64 12.21 -18.10 7.41
C GLU A 64 12.00 -17.21 6.19
N ALA A 65 12.79 -17.44 5.12
CA ALA A 65 12.69 -16.66 3.89
C ALA A 65 11.30 -16.80 3.22
N GLN A 66 10.72 -18.01 3.21
CA GLN A 66 9.37 -18.24 2.69
C GLN A 66 8.29 -17.53 3.53
N VAL A 67 8.42 -17.58 4.86
CA VAL A 67 7.49 -16.88 5.75
C VAL A 67 7.61 -15.36 5.55
N GLU A 68 8.83 -14.82 5.47
CA GLU A 68 9.07 -13.40 5.21
C GLU A 68 8.48 -12.96 3.86
N GLU A 69 8.72 -13.73 2.79
CA GLU A 69 8.13 -13.48 1.47
C GLU A 69 6.60 -13.44 1.53
N SER A 70 5.98 -14.42 2.20
CA SER A 70 4.53 -14.49 2.36
C SER A 70 3.97 -13.28 3.13
N LEU A 71 4.70 -12.79 4.14
CA LEU A 71 4.31 -11.59 4.90
C LEU A 71 4.46 -10.32 4.07
N ILE A 72 5.52 -10.22 3.27
CA ILE A 72 5.72 -9.10 2.34
C ILE A 72 4.61 -9.08 1.28
N ASP A 73 4.27 -10.22 0.69
CA ASP A 73 3.19 -10.33 -0.30
C ASP A 73 1.82 -9.99 0.31
N ALA A 74 1.52 -10.52 1.51
CA ALA A 74 0.28 -10.19 2.21
C ALA A 74 0.17 -8.68 2.50
N ARG A 75 1.25 -8.04 2.95
CA ARG A 75 1.30 -6.58 3.16
C ARG A 75 1.17 -5.83 1.84
N GLY A 76 1.84 -6.30 0.79
CA GLY A 76 1.76 -5.73 -0.56
C GLY A 76 0.33 -5.74 -1.11
N LYS A 77 -0.42 -6.83 -0.89
CA LYS A 77 -1.83 -6.93 -1.27
C LYS A 77 -2.71 -5.93 -0.52
N VAL A 78 -2.49 -5.74 0.78
CA VAL A 78 -3.21 -4.73 1.57
C VAL A 78 -2.91 -3.33 1.05
N ILE A 79 -1.64 -2.98 0.86
CA ILE A 79 -1.23 -1.67 0.33
C ILE A 79 -1.82 -1.44 -1.07
N THR A 80 -1.82 -2.47 -1.92
CA THR A 80 -2.39 -2.39 -3.27
C THR A 80 -3.91 -2.22 -3.21
N ALA A 81 -4.59 -2.93 -2.32
CA ALA A 81 -6.03 -2.78 -2.10
C ALA A 81 -6.38 -1.39 -1.55
N GLU A 82 -5.59 -0.84 -0.64
CA GLU A 82 -5.73 0.52 -0.11
C GLU A 82 -5.45 1.58 -1.20
N ALA A 83 -4.39 1.42 -1.99
CA ALA A 83 -4.03 2.32 -3.09
C ALA A 83 -5.04 2.26 -4.25
N GLN A 84 -5.66 1.10 -4.50
CA GLN A 84 -6.80 0.98 -5.43
C GLN A 84 -8.09 1.53 -4.82
N GLY A 85 -8.20 1.50 -3.49
CA GLY A 85 -9.33 1.98 -2.70
C GLY A 85 -9.42 3.49 -2.50
N GLU A 86 -8.40 4.26 -2.88
CA GLU A 86 -8.48 5.73 -2.98
C GLU A 86 -9.46 6.14 -4.10
N SER A 87 -10.72 6.06 -3.71
CA SER A 87 -11.97 6.46 -4.32
C SER A 87 -11.85 7.08 -5.70
N TRP A 88 -12.41 6.38 -6.70
CA TRP A 88 -12.68 6.93 -8.03
C TRP A 88 -13.27 8.34 -7.96
N LEU A 89 -14.13 8.61 -6.97
CA LEU A 89 -14.73 9.92 -6.76
C LEU A 89 -13.68 10.98 -6.38
N GLN A 90 -12.72 10.67 -5.49
CA GLN A 90 -11.62 11.58 -5.16
C GLN A 90 -10.67 11.85 -6.34
N ARG A 91 -10.62 10.94 -7.32
CA ARG A 91 -9.84 11.14 -8.56
C ARG A 91 -10.60 11.94 -9.61
N ASN A 92 -11.92 11.75 -9.70
CA ASN A 92 -12.74 12.31 -10.77
C ASN A 92 -13.57 13.53 -10.38
N TRP A 93 -13.66 13.89 -9.09
CA TRP A 93 -14.45 15.07 -8.67
C TRP A 93 -13.94 16.38 -9.30
N ARG A 94 -12.63 16.53 -9.53
CA ARG A 94 -12.05 17.70 -10.23
C ARG A 94 -12.55 17.81 -11.68
N PRO A 95 -12.38 16.78 -12.54
CA PRO A 95 -13.00 16.76 -13.87
C PRO A 95 -14.52 16.96 -13.84
N LEU A 96 -15.23 16.33 -12.90
CA LEU A 96 -16.69 16.45 -12.79
C LEU A 96 -17.12 17.89 -12.50
N LEU A 97 -16.42 18.61 -11.62
CA LEU A 97 -16.69 20.03 -11.37
C LEU A 97 -16.46 20.90 -12.61
N MET A 98 -15.42 20.63 -13.40
CA MET A 98 -15.16 21.38 -14.64
C MET A 98 -16.25 21.14 -15.69
N ILE A 99 -16.71 19.89 -15.84
CA ILE A 99 -17.82 19.53 -16.73
C ILE A 99 -19.11 20.21 -16.25
N TRP A 100 -19.37 20.23 -14.94
CA TRP A 100 -20.54 20.88 -14.36
C TRP A 100 -20.55 22.40 -14.63
N PHE A 101 -19.44 23.09 -14.37
CA PHE A 101 -19.33 24.52 -14.68
C PHE A 101 -19.43 24.81 -16.18
N GLY A 102 -18.81 23.98 -17.03
CA GLY A 102 -18.95 24.10 -18.48
C GLY A 102 -20.40 23.92 -18.94
N ALA A 103 -21.12 22.97 -18.35
CA ALA A 103 -22.53 22.75 -18.62
C ALA A 103 -23.41 23.94 -18.17
N LEU A 104 -23.12 24.55 -17.01
CA LEU A 104 -23.83 25.76 -16.56
C LEU A 104 -23.61 26.96 -17.49
N VAL A 105 -22.38 27.16 -17.96
CA VAL A 105 -22.07 28.20 -18.96
C VAL A 105 -22.78 27.90 -20.28
N GLY A 106 -22.75 26.65 -20.75
CA GLY A 106 -23.47 26.23 -21.94
C GLY A 106 -24.98 26.41 -21.83
N ALA A 107 -25.58 26.07 -20.67
CA ALA A 107 -27.00 26.25 -20.40
C ALA A 107 -27.41 27.72 -20.43
N HIS A 108 -26.56 28.63 -19.94
CA HIS A 108 -26.79 30.07 -20.05
C HIS A 108 -26.85 30.54 -21.51
N TRP A 109 -25.91 30.08 -22.34
CA TRP A 109 -25.86 30.42 -23.76
C TRP A 109 -26.99 29.80 -24.59
N LEU A 110 -27.50 28.66 -24.17
CA LEU A 110 -28.64 27.98 -24.80
C LEU A 110 -30.01 28.55 -24.36
N GLY A 111 -30.02 29.59 -23.50
CA GLY A 111 -31.26 30.24 -23.05
C GLY A 111 -32.03 29.44 -22.00
N PHE A 112 -31.41 28.46 -21.35
CA PHE A 112 -32.01 27.71 -20.24
C PHE A 112 -31.90 28.45 -18.89
N THR A 113 -31.34 29.65 -18.87
CA THR A 113 -31.33 30.53 -17.69
C THR A 113 -32.62 31.35 -17.61
N PRO A 114 -33.24 31.47 -16.42
CA PRO A 114 -34.46 32.24 -16.26
C PRO A 114 -34.23 33.75 -16.52
N ASP A 115 -35.20 34.39 -17.18
CA ASP A 115 -35.15 35.79 -17.63
C ASP A 115 -35.12 36.82 -16.47
N ASN A 116 -35.27 36.38 -15.23
CA ASN A 116 -35.27 37.22 -14.03
C ASN A 116 -33.87 37.41 -13.41
N LEU A 117 -32.81 36.98 -14.08
CA LEU A 117 -31.44 37.14 -13.60
C LEU A 117 -30.92 38.54 -13.94
N ASP A 118 -30.84 39.39 -12.90
CA ASP A 118 -30.16 40.67 -12.97
C ASP A 118 -28.73 40.52 -13.53
N VAL A 119 -28.30 41.44 -14.40
CA VAL A 119 -27.02 41.37 -15.13
C VAL A 119 -25.83 41.28 -14.16
N GLY A 120 -25.95 41.90 -12.98
CA GLY A 120 -24.95 41.78 -11.90
C GLY A 120 -24.88 40.39 -11.25
N THR A 121 -25.92 39.58 -11.36
CA THR A 121 -25.93 38.18 -10.88
C THR A 121 -25.27 37.25 -11.89
N VAL A 122 -25.49 37.47 -13.20
CA VAL A 122 -24.79 36.74 -14.27
C VAL A 122 -23.28 37.03 -14.22
N GLY A 123 -22.89 38.30 -14.04
CA GLY A 123 -21.49 38.68 -13.86
C GLY A 123 -20.84 37.96 -12.68
N ARG A 124 -21.49 37.95 -11.51
CA ARG A 124 -21.00 37.23 -10.32
C ARG A 124 -20.89 35.71 -10.53
N LEU A 125 -21.81 35.11 -11.28
CA LEU A 125 -21.77 33.67 -11.60
C LEU A 125 -20.58 33.35 -12.52
N LEU A 126 -20.32 34.19 -13.53
CA LEU A 126 -19.17 34.05 -14.41
C LEU A 126 -17.84 34.31 -13.69
N ASP A 127 -17.79 35.27 -12.76
CA ASP A 127 -16.62 35.54 -11.92
C ASP A 127 -16.28 34.34 -11.02
N ILE A 128 -17.29 33.67 -10.45
CA ILE A 128 -17.08 32.45 -9.64
C ILE A 128 -16.52 31.32 -10.50
N VAL A 129 -17.01 31.15 -11.73
CA VAL A 129 -16.49 30.15 -12.67
C VAL A 129 -15.06 30.49 -13.10
N GLN A 130 -14.78 31.76 -13.41
CA GLN A 130 -13.44 32.24 -13.76
C GLN A 130 -12.46 32.10 -12.60
N LEU A 131 -12.89 32.34 -11.37
CA LEU A 131 -12.10 32.11 -10.16
C LEU A 131 -11.84 30.61 -9.95
N GLY A 132 -12.83 29.75 -10.18
CA GLY A 132 -12.70 28.29 -10.07
C GLY A 132 -11.72 27.70 -11.08
N ILE A 133 -11.82 28.13 -12.34
CA ILE A 133 -10.90 27.70 -13.42
C ILE A 133 -9.53 28.33 -13.21
N GLY A 134 -9.48 29.64 -12.91
CA GLY A 134 -8.25 30.37 -12.64
C GLY A 134 -7.47 29.77 -11.47
N GLY A 135 -8.13 29.55 -10.33
CA GLY A 135 -7.53 28.90 -9.16
C GLY A 135 -7.02 27.49 -9.44
N TYR A 136 -7.72 26.71 -10.28
CA TYR A 136 -7.25 25.39 -10.70
C TYR A 136 -6.02 25.45 -11.61
N VAL A 137 -5.99 26.37 -12.58
CA VAL A 137 -4.86 26.58 -13.50
C VAL A 137 -3.63 27.11 -12.75
N PHE A 138 -3.82 28.06 -11.82
CA PHE A 138 -2.76 28.56 -10.95
C PHE A 138 -2.28 27.49 -9.97
N GLY A 139 -3.18 26.70 -9.38
CA GLY A 139 -2.84 25.59 -8.47
C GLY A 139 -2.02 24.50 -9.14
N ARG A 140 -2.38 24.08 -10.37
CA ARG A 140 -1.59 23.10 -11.15
C ARG A 140 -0.25 23.66 -11.63
N SER A 141 -0.18 24.95 -11.90
CA SER A 141 1.08 25.63 -12.25
C SER A 141 2.01 25.71 -11.03
N ALA A 142 1.49 26.05 -9.85
CA ALA A 142 2.25 26.03 -8.60
C ALA A 142 2.72 24.61 -8.22
N GLU A 143 1.85 23.59 -8.37
CA GLU A 143 2.20 22.18 -8.14
C GLU A 143 3.39 21.73 -9.00
N LYS A 144 3.43 22.15 -10.27
CA LYS A 144 4.55 21.84 -11.17
C LYS A 144 5.84 22.54 -10.75
N ILE A 145 5.77 23.82 -10.39
CA ILE A 145 6.93 24.60 -9.94
C ILE A 145 7.53 23.99 -8.67
N THR A 146 6.68 23.63 -7.70
CA THR A 146 7.13 22.99 -6.45
C THR A 146 7.81 21.64 -6.70
N ARG A 147 7.31 20.81 -7.63
CA ARG A 147 7.99 19.55 -8.01
C ARG A 147 9.35 19.76 -8.69
N THR A 148 9.50 20.80 -9.50
CA THR A 148 10.77 21.15 -10.13
C THR A 148 11.81 21.64 -9.10
N VAL A 149 11.36 22.38 -8.08
CA VAL A 149 12.23 22.92 -7.02
C VAL A 149 12.53 21.89 -5.93
N SER A 150 11.60 20.98 -5.61
CA SER A 150 11.73 19.95 -4.56
C SER A 150 12.68 18.78 -4.90
N GLY A 151 13.46 18.87 -5.99
CA GLY A 151 14.59 17.95 -6.23
C GLY A 151 14.23 16.56 -6.77
N THR A 152 12.96 16.21 -6.98
CA THR A 152 12.60 14.91 -7.58
C THR A 152 13.10 14.80 -9.03
N GLY A 153 13.16 15.91 -9.77
CA GLY A 153 13.73 15.94 -11.13
C GLY A 153 15.26 15.93 -11.21
N LEU A 154 15.95 16.23 -10.11
CA LEU A 154 17.42 16.15 -10.03
C LEU A 154 17.89 14.72 -9.75
N LEU A 155 17.14 13.97 -8.94
CA LEU A 155 17.46 12.58 -8.60
C LEU A 155 17.32 11.63 -9.80
N ASP A 156 16.37 11.88 -10.71
CA ASP A 156 16.22 11.10 -11.94
C ASP A 156 17.34 11.34 -12.97
N ARG A 157 17.95 12.54 -13.00
CA ARG A 157 19.13 12.79 -13.85
C ARG A 157 20.40 12.10 -13.35
N VAL A 158 20.49 11.82 -12.06
CA VAL A 158 21.68 11.19 -11.45
C VAL A 158 21.61 9.67 -11.50
N ARG A 159 20.41 9.07 -11.57
CA ARG A 159 20.21 7.62 -11.73
C ARG A 159 20.25 7.13 -13.20
N GLY A 160 20.36 8.03 -14.16
CA GLY A 160 20.34 7.73 -15.60
C GLY A 160 21.70 7.66 -16.29
N HIS A 161 22.80 7.60 -15.55
CA HIS A 161 24.17 7.42 -16.07
C HIS A 161 24.86 6.23 -15.41
#